data_AF-A0A158CDN7-F1
#
_entry.id   AF-A0A158CDN7-F1
#
_cell.length_a   1.000
_cell.length_b   1.000
_cell.length_c   1.000
_cell.angle_alpha   90.00
_cell.angle_beta   90.00
_cell.angle_gamma   90.00
#
_symmetry.space_group_name_H-M   'P 1'
#
loop_
_entity.id
_entity.type
_entity.pdbx_description
1 polymer ?
#
loop_
_entity_poly.entity_id
_entity_poly.type
_entity_poly.pdbx_seq_one_letter_code
_entity_poly.pdbx_strand_id
1 'polypeptide(L)' 'MGADHNISKRTSFYARAGYMKNNGLATTTWPGLTAIGPGEKQTLVGVGVSHRF' A
#
# COMPACT_ATOMS: atom_id res chain seq x y z
N MET A 1 -1.07 -0.67 -7.92
CA MET A 1 -2.42 -0.76 -8.52
C MET A 1 -3.46 -0.48 -7.45
N GLY A 2 -4.67 -0.07 -7.83
CA GLY A 2 -5.74 0.16 -6.86
C GLY A 2 -7.08 0.39 -7.51
N ALA A 3 -8.13 0.24 -6.71
CA ALA A 3 -9.51 0.49 -7.08
C ALA A 3 -10.20 1.30 -5.98
N ASP A 4 -11.05 2.23 -6.40
CA ASP A 4 -11.87 3.05 -5.53
C ASP A 4 -13.34 2.78 -5.84
N HIS A 5 -14.17 2.60 -4.81
CA HIS A 5 -15.60 2.40 -4.92
C HIS A 5 -16.34 3.49 -4.13
N ASN A 6 -17.02 4.37 -4.84
CA ASN A 6 -17.75 5.49 -4.25
C ASN A 6 -19.11 5.01 -3.72
N ILE A 7 -19.33 5.19 -2.42
CA ILE A 7 -20.63 4.99 -1.77
C ILE A 7 -21.48 6.26 -1.92
N SER A 8 -20.83 7.43 -1.90
CA SER A 8 -21.47 8.72 -2.10
C SER A 8 -20.46 9.72 -2.70
N LYS A 9 -20.88 10.98 -2.91
CA LYS A 9 -19.96 12.07 -3.28
C LYS A 9 -18.88 12.35 -2.21
N ARG A 10 -19.05 11.84 -0.99
CA ARG A 10 -18.22 12.13 0.18
C ARG A 10 -17.60 10.88 0.80
N THR A 11 -18.06 9.69 0.44
CA THR A 11 -17.62 8.44 1.07
C THR A 11 -17.19 7.46 0.00
N SER A 12 -15.99 6.88 0.17
CA SER A 12 -15.50 5.83 -0.71
C SER A 12 -14.78 4.72 0.06
N PHE A 13 -14.91 3.49 -0.41
CA PHE A 13 -14.02 2.40 -0.07
C PHE A 13 -12.86 2.39 -1.07
N TYR A 14 -11.67 2.03 -0.62
CA TYR A 14 -10.53 1.86 -1.50
C TYR A 14 -9.78 0.56 -1.20
N ALA A 15 -9.20 -0.01 -2.25
CA ALA A 15 -8.27 -1.12 -2.17
C ALA A 15 -7.01 -0.77 -2.98
N ARG A 16 -5.85 -1.06 -2.40
CA ARG A 16 -4.54 -0.79 -2.99
C ARG A 16 -3.70 -2.06 -2.93
N ALA A 17 -3.00 -2.33 -4.02
CA ALA A 17 -1.98 -3.37 -4.11
C ALA A 17 -0.66 -2.75 -4.57
N GLY A 18 0.41 -3.02 -3.85
CA GLY A 18 1.74 -2.49 -4.10
C GLY A 18 2.76 -3.61 -4.24
N TYR A 19 3.82 -3.33 -4.98
CA TYR A 19 5.01 -4.16 -5.01
C TYR A 19 6.23 -3.27 -4.90
N MET A 20 7.11 -3.59 -3.97
CA MET A 20 8.37 -2.90 -3.77
C MET A 20 9.50 -3.90 -3.93
N LYS A 21 10.48 -3.54 -4.76
CA LYS A 21 11.70 -4.32 -4.96
C LYS A 21 12.88 -3.48 -4.51
N ASN A 22 13.53 -3.92 -3.45
CA ASN A 22 14.83 -3.37 -3.10
C ASN A 22 15.91 -3.94 -4.02
N ASN A 23 16.92 -3.14 -4.34
CA ASN A 23 18.07 -3.57 -5.15
C ASN A 23 19.36 -3.24 -4.39
N GLY A 24 20.40 -4.07 -4.58
CA GLY A 24 21.67 -3.91 -3.86
C GLY A 24 21.48 -3.99 -2.35
N LEU A 25 22.00 -2.98 -1.64
CA LEU A 25 21.93 -2.89 -0.18
C LEU A 25 20.67 -2.20 0.35
N ALA A 26 19.71 -1.86 -0.51
CA ALA A 26 18.49 -1.18 -0.08
C ALA A 26 17.64 -2.08 0.84
N THR A 27 17.10 -1.49 1.90
CA THR A 27 16.22 -2.13 2.89
C THR A 27 14.93 -1.33 3.12
N THR A 28 14.49 -0.56 2.13
CA THR A 28 13.28 0.27 2.22
C THR A 28 12.03 -0.61 2.39
N THR A 29 11.09 -0.16 3.21
CA THR A 29 9.85 -0.89 3.52
C THR A 29 8.68 0.06 3.73
N TRP A 30 7.47 -0.46 3.58
CA TRP A 30 6.24 0.31 3.80
C TRP A 30 6.09 0.62 5.29
N PRO A 31 5.60 1.82 5.68
CA PRO A 31 5.38 2.15 7.08
C PRO A 31 4.54 1.09 7.81
N GLY A 32 5.02 0.62 8.95
CA GLY A 32 4.37 -0.43 9.74
C GLY A 32 4.77 -1.87 9.34
N LEU A 33 5.67 -2.04 8.38
CA LEU A 33 6.32 -3.31 8.06
C LEU A 33 7.84 -3.18 8.25
N THR A 34 8.54 -4.31 8.31
CA THR A 34 10.00 -4.36 8.40
C THR A 34 10.55 -5.13 7.22
N ALA A 35 11.54 -4.56 6.52
CA ALA A 35 12.30 -5.31 5.52
C ALA A 35 13.23 -6.30 6.25
N ILE A 36 13.24 -7.55 5.80
CA ILE A 36 13.96 -8.64 6.47
C ILE A 36 15.43 -8.75 5.98
N GLY A 37 15.85 -7.93 5.01
CA GLY A 37 17.23 -7.88 4.54
C GLY A 37 17.46 -7.07 3.24
N PRO A 38 18.72 -6.90 2.82
CA PRO A 38 19.09 -6.30 1.54
C PRO A 38 18.46 -7.01 0.33
N GLY A 39 17.94 -6.22 -0.62
CA GLY A 39 17.39 -6.78 -1.87
C GLY A 39 16.05 -7.49 -1.74
N GLU A 40 15.46 -7.47 -0.53
CA GLU A 40 14.15 -8.07 -0.27
C GLU A 40 13.04 -7.42 -1.08
N LYS A 41 12.03 -8.24 -1.39
CA LYS A 41 10.85 -7.84 -2.15
C LYS A 41 9.64 -7.83 -1.23
N GLN A 42 8.80 -6.82 -1.36
CA GLN A 42 7.60 -6.68 -0.55
C GLN A 42 6.36 -6.56 -1.43
N THR A 43 5.40 -7.46 -1.22
CA THR A 43 4.05 -7.36 -1.77
C THR A 43 3.13 -6.78 -0.70
N LEU A 44 2.33 -5.78 -1.07
CA LEU A 44 1.51 -4.99 -0.17
C LEU A 44 0.05 -5.06 -0.59
N VAL A 45 -0.85 -5.15 0.39
CA VAL A 45 -2.29 -5.01 0.20
C VAL A 45 -2.84 -4.11 1.31
N GLY A 46 -3.66 -3.14 0.92
CA GLY A 46 -4.34 -2.24 1.86
C GLY A 46 -5.77 -1.99 1.43
N VAL A 47 -6.69 -2.00 2.40
CA VAL A 47 -8.10 -1.65 2.20
C VAL A 47 -8.50 -0.59 3.22
N GLY A 48 -9.40 0.31 2.85
CA GLY A 48 -9.82 1.37 3.76
C GLY A 48 -11.03 2.16 3.28
N VAL A 49 -11.38 3.17 4.09
CA VAL A 49 -12.50 4.09 3.87
C VAL A 49 -11.97 5.51 3.86
N SER A 50 -12.45 6.31 2.91
CA SER A 50 -12.29 7.77 2.92
C SER A 50 -13.64 8.43 3.12
N HIS A 51 -13.69 9.44 3.99
CA HIS A 51 -14.88 10.25 4.24
C HIS A 51 -14.52 11.74 4.25
N ARG A 52 -15.17 12.55 3.40
CA ARG A 52 -14.95 13.99 3.28
C ARG A 52 -16.14 14.79 3.83
N PHE A 53 -15.89 15.54 4.90
CA PHE A 53 -16.82 16.50 5.50
C PHE A 53 -16.99 17.78 4.67
#